data_AF-A0A7J5JSA6-F1
#
_entry.id   AF-A0A7J5JSA6-F1
#
_cell.length_a   1.000
_cell.length_b   1.000
_cell.length_c   1.000
_cell.angle_alpha   90.00
_cell.angle_beta   90.00
_cell.angle_gamma   90.00
#
_symmetry.space_group_name_H-M   'P 1'
#
loop_
_entity.id
_entity.type
_entity.pdbx_description
1 polymer ?
#
loop_
_entity_poly.entity_id
_entity_poly.type
_entity_poly.pdbx_seq_one_letter_code
_entity_poly.pdbx_strand_id
1 'polypeptide(L)'
;MNKSDKKKIFPGGIDEQAILDIVASKGSMLSILSDTPPKPDTAETIPPESAAAGKQAFTDKQCDAFVANFLNVSRSESSTTLHIDTDIHRRISSLVWGIGSRKVTVAGVANRILALFFEQNEEMVHYIIEKHCKSFKTK
;
A
#
# COMPACT_ATOMS: atom_id res chain seq x y z
N MET A 1 -15.19 4.03 -43.09
CA MET A 1 -14.21 4.11 -41.99
C MET A 1 -14.68 5.18 -40.99
N ASN A 2 -15.47 4.75 -40.00
CA ASN A 2 -15.64 5.30 -38.65
C ASN A 2 -14.97 6.66 -38.33
N LYS A 3 -15.77 7.73 -38.35
CA LYS A 3 -15.43 9.00 -37.68
C LYS A 3 -15.75 8.84 -36.19
N SER A 4 -14.74 8.92 -35.34
CA SER A 4 -14.88 8.94 -33.89
C SER A 4 -15.52 10.27 -33.46
N ASP A 5 -16.72 10.20 -32.90
CA ASP A 5 -17.45 11.32 -32.31
C ASP A 5 -16.66 11.90 -31.13
N LYS A 6 -15.87 12.93 -31.41
CA LYS A 6 -15.23 13.75 -30.39
C LYS A 6 -16.33 14.54 -29.67
N LYS A 7 -16.60 14.20 -28.40
CA LYS A 7 -17.51 14.98 -27.54
C LYS A 7 -17.05 16.44 -27.52
N LYS A 8 -17.84 17.33 -28.14
CA LYS A 8 -17.65 18.78 -28.08
C LYS A 8 -17.92 19.21 -26.64
N ILE A 9 -16.89 19.68 -25.94
CA ILE A 9 -17.06 20.31 -24.63
C ILE A 9 -17.58 21.72 -24.92
N PHE A 10 -18.85 21.96 -24.64
CA PHE A 10 -19.46 23.28 -24.76
C PHE A 10 -18.94 24.15 -23.59
N PRO A 11 -18.33 25.33 -23.85
CA PRO A 11 -17.80 26.20 -22.80
C PRO A 11 -18.86 27.13 -22.18
N GLY A 12 -20.13 26.98 -22.58
CA GLY A 12 -21.24 27.83 -22.14
C GLY A 12 -21.97 27.23 -20.95
N GLY A 13 -21.47 27.50 -19.75
CA GLY A 13 -22.19 27.28 -18.48
C GLY A 13 -22.28 25.82 -18.05
N ILE A 14 -21.95 25.56 -16.78
CA ILE A 14 -22.24 24.27 -16.16
C ILE A 14 -23.75 24.18 -15.97
N ASP A 15 -24.37 23.16 -16.55
CA ASP A 15 -25.80 22.89 -16.35
C ASP A 15 -26.00 22.29 -14.97
N GLU A 16 -26.36 23.16 -14.02
CA GLU A 16 -26.61 22.80 -12.62
C GLU A 16 -27.73 21.75 -12.50
N GLN A 17 -28.73 21.78 -13.39
CA GLN A 17 -29.84 20.84 -13.33
C GLN A 17 -29.44 19.45 -13.84
N ALA A 18 -28.58 19.38 -14.87
CA ALA A 18 -28.02 18.10 -15.30
C ALA A 18 -27.21 17.42 -14.17
N ILE A 19 -26.52 18.21 -13.33
CA ILE A 19 -25.77 17.67 -12.18
C ILE A 19 -26.73 17.15 -11.11
N LEU A 20 -27.75 17.93 -10.75
CA LEU A 20 -28.73 17.53 -9.74
C LEU A 20 -29.49 16.26 -10.15
N ASP A 21 -29.81 16.09 -11.43
CA ASP A 21 -30.50 14.91 -11.94
C ASP A 21 -29.62 13.64 -11.90
N ILE A 22 -28.31 13.79 -12.15
CA ILE A 22 -27.33 12.71 -11.97
C ILE A 22 -27.24 12.29 -10.49
N VAL A 23 -27.23 13.25 -9.57
CA VAL A 23 -27.19 12.97 -8.12
C VAL A 23 -28.48 12.29 -7.67
N ALA A 24 -29.63 12.78 -8.13
CA ALA A 24 -30.93 12.20 -7.83
C ALA A 24 -31.05 10.76 -8.37
N SER A 25 -30.62 10.52 -9.61
CA SER A 25 -30.63 9.18 -10.21
C SER A 25 -29.67 8.21 -9.52
N LYS A 26 -28.55 8.69 -8.97
CA LYS A 26 -27.59 7.86 -8.21
C LYS A 26 -28.03 7.52 -6.79
N GLY A 27 -29.02 8.22 -6.23
CA GLY A 27 -29.62 7.90 -4.93
C GLY A 27 -30.32 6.54 -4.88
N SER A 28 -30.64 5.96 -6.04
CA SER A 28 -31.37 4.68 -6.16
C SER A 28 -30.50 3.42 -5.99
N MET A 29 -29.16 3.53 -5.94
CA MET A 29 -28.24 2.38 -5.81
C MET A 29 -27.99 1.93 -4.37
N LEU A 30 -28.57 2.61 -3.37
CA LEU A 30 -28.40 2.27 -1.94
C LEU A 30 -29.53 1.40 -1.36
N SER A 31 -30.48 0.96 -2.19
CA SER A 31 -31.69 0.25 -1.74
C SER A 31 -31.64 -1.28 -1.87
N ILE A 32 -30.45 -1.91 -1.87
CA ILE A 32 -30.30 -3.39 -1.96
C ILE A 32 -29.56 -3.97 -0.73
N LEU A 33 -29.65 -3.32 0.44
CA LEU A 33 -29.13 -3.87 1.70
C LEU A 33 -30.11 -3.70 2.86
N SER A 34 -31.38 -3.99 2.63
CA SER A 34 -32.35 -4.20 3.71
C SER A 34 -33.16 -5.46 3.42
N ASP A 35 -32.64 -6.58 3.89
CA ASP A 35 -33.46 -7.73 4.27
C ASP A 35 -32.77 -8.45 5.44
N THR A 36 -33.44 -8.39 6.60
CA THR A 36 -33.15 -9.16 7.81
C THR A 36 -33.93 -10.52 7.75
N PRO A 37 -33.67 -11.51 8.61
CA PRO A 37 -33.23 -12.86 8.26
C PRO A 37 -34.33 -13.95 8.38
N PRO A 38 -34.06 -15.20 7.94
CA PRO A 38 -34.64 -16.37 8.60
C PRO A 38 -33.57 -17.35 9.09
N LYS A 39 -33.68 -17.71 10.37
CA LYS A 39 -32.96 -18.81 11.03
C LYS A 39 -33.53 -20.16 10.55
N PRO A 40 -32.70 -21.19 10.38
CA PRO A 40 -33.04 -22.47 11.00
C PRO A 40 -31.86 -23.10 11.76
N ASP A 41 -32.19 -23.69 12.92
CA ASP A 41 -31.32 -24.50 13.75
C ASP A 41 -30.90 -25.79 13.02
N THR A 42 -29.59 -26.08 12.94
CA THR A 42 -29.05 -27.44 13.01
C THR A 42 -27.60 -27.34 13.48
N ALA A 43 -27.34 -27.98 14.61
CA ALA A 43 -26.06 -28.07 15.27
C ALA A 43 -25.13 -29.02 14.49
N GLU A 44 -23.93 -28.54 14.15
CA GLU A 44 -22.75 -29.41 14.02
C GLU A 44 -21.47 -28.61 14.33
N THR A 45 -21.06 -28.73 15.59
CA THR A 45 -19.68 -28.80 16.09
C THR A 45 -18.59 -28.01 15.35
N ILE A 46 -18.47 -26.74 15.71
CA ILE A 46 -17.28 -25.90 15.47
C ILE A 46 -16.23 -26.29 16.52
N PRO A 47 -14.97 -26.67 16.17
CA PRO A 47 -13.89 -26.72 17.15
C PRO A 47 -13.58 -25.28 17.62
N PRO A 48 -13.55 -25.00 18.93
CA PRO A 48 -13.24 -23.68 19.42
C PRO A 48 -11.71 -23.52 19.39
N GLU A 49 -11.16 -22.77 18.42
CA GLU A 49 -9.76 -22.37 18.54
C GLU A 49 -9.52 -20.91 18.14
N SER A 50 -9.31 -20.13 19.20
CA SER A 50 -8.59 -18.86 19.28
C SER A 50 -9.29 -17.59 18.79
N ALA A 51 -10.36 -17.23 19.51
CA ALA A 51 -10.61 -15.82 19.81
C ALA A 51 -9.64 -15.35 20.91
N ALA A 52 -8.40 -15.01 20.58
CA ALA A 52 -7.54 -14.11 21.38
C ALA A 52 -6.19 -13.79 20.69
N ALA A 53 -6.19 -13.31 19.44
CA ALA A 53 -5.07 -12.46 19.01
C ALA A 53 -5.37 -11.06 19.56
N GLY A 54 -5.01 -10.83 20.83
CA GLY A 54 -5.12 -9.52 21.46
C GLY A 54 -4.55 -8.46 20.51
N LYS A 55 -5.34 -7.43 20.23
CA LYS A 55 -4.84 -6.26 19.50
C LYS A 55 -3.65 -5.74 20.29
N GLN A 56 -2.44 -6.07 19.85
CA GLN A 56 -1.23 -5.56 20.48
C GLN A 56 -1.27 -4.05 20.28
N ALA A 57 -1.63 -3.34 21.35
CA ALA A 57 -1.64 -1.89 21.34
C ALA A 57 -0.18 -1.45 21.33
N PHE A 58 0.30 -1.00 20.16
CA PHE A 58 1.56 -0.29 20.07
C PHE A 58 1.41 1.03 20.84
N THR A 59 2.41 1.36 21.66
CA THR A 59 2.44 2.68 22.30
C THR A 59 2.78 3.74 21.27
N ASP A 60 2.27 4.97 21.43
CA ASP A 60 2.60 6.08 20.54
C ASP A 60 4.11 6.26 20.36
N LYS A 61 4.89 6.07 21.45
CA LYS A 61 6.36 6.12 21.44
C LYS A 61 6.99 5.08 20.50
N GLN A 62 6.43 3.87 20.44
CA GLN A 62 6.91 2.83 19.52
C GLN A 62 6.60 3.19 18.06
N CYS A 63 5.41 3.74 17.81
CA CYS A 63 5.03 4.23 16.49
C CYS A 63 5.93 5.38 16.06
N ASP A 64 6.18 6.35 16.92
CA ASP A 64 7.06 7.50 16.65
C ASP A 64 8.50 7.05 16.37
N ALA A 65 9.03 6.12 17.18
CA ALA A 65 10.36 5.55 16.95
C ALA A 65 10.45 4.83 15.60
N PHE A 66 9.41 4.07 15.23
CA PHE A 66 9.34 3.40 13.94
C PHE A 66 9.32 4.40 12.78
N VAL A 67 8.49 5.45 12.88
CA VAL A 67 8.42 6.52 11.87
C VAL A 67 9.76 7.24 11.73
N ALA A 68 10.40 7.58 12.85
CA ALA A 68 11.70 8.24 12.83
C ALA A 68 12.78 7.37 12.16
N ASN A 69 12.78 6.06 12.43
CA ASN A 69 13.85 5.17 11.99
C ASN A 69 13.68 4.67 10.54
N PHE A 70 12.44 4.47 10.08
CA PHE A 70 12.18 3.87 8.76
C PHE A 70 11.59 4.84 7.72
N LEU A 71 10.92 5.90 8.16
CA LEU A 71 10.02 6.67 7.31
C LEU A 71 10.54 8.10 7.07
N ASN A 72 11.33 8.64 8.01
CA ASN A 72 11.91 9.97 7.89
C ASN A 72 13.28 9.94 7.19
N VAL A 73 13.27 9.60 5.90
CA VAL A 73 14.48 9.37 5.10
C VAL A 73 14.68 10.54 4.14
N SER A 74 15.89 11.11 4.13
CA SER A 74 16.26 12.16 3.19
C SER A 74 16.14 11.66 1.75
N ARG A 75 15.60 12.51 0.88
CA ARG A 75 15.55 12.22 -0.55
C ARG A 75 16.98 12.20 -1.10
N SER A 76 17.35 11.10 -1.74
CA SER A 76 18.63 10.99 -2.45
C SER A 76 18.65 11.93 -3.66
N GLU A 77 19.82 12.52 -3.93
CA GLU A 77 20.05 13.37 -5.11
C GLU A 77 20.15 12.55 -6.41
N SER A 78 20.53 11.28 -6.29
CA SER A 78 20.60 10.32 -7.39
C SER A 78 19.75 9.07 -7.09
N SER A 79 19.16 8.49 -8.13
CA SER A 79 18.29 7.31 -7.99
C SER A 79 18.35 6.44 -9.23
N THR A 80 18.29 5.13 -9.02
CA THR A 80 18.14 4.11 -10.05
C THR A 80 16.79 3.41 -9.90
N THR A 81 16.32 2.75 -10.97
CA THR A 81 15.05 2.00 -10.95
C THR A 81 15.24 0.66 -10.26
N LEU A 82 14.42 0.38 -9.25
CA LEU A 82 14.34 -0.92 -8.58
C LEU A 82 12.96 -1.54 -8.87
N HIS A 83 12.96 -2.79 -9.34
CA HIS A 83 11.73 -3.57 -9.46
C HIS A 83 11.42 -4.23 -8.12
N ILE A 84 10.20 -4.02 -7.64
CA ILE A 84 9.68 -4.68 -6.44
C ILE A 84 8.38 -5.39 -6.76
N ASP A 85 8.12 -6.46 -6.03
CA ASP A 85 6.87 -7.20 -6.15
C ASP A 85 5.64 -6.30 -5.87
N THR A 86 4.55 -6.57 -6.58
CA THR A 86 3.35 -5.73 -6.52
C THR A 86 2.70 -5.75 -5.13
N ASP A 87 2.70 -6.89 -4.44
CA ASP A 87 2.13 -6.97 -3.09
C ASP A 87 2.99 -6.21 -2.07
N ILE A 88 4.32 -6.26 -2.23
CA ILE A 88 5.24 -5.49 -1.40
C ILE A 88 5.03 -3.98 -1.65
N HIS A 89 4.98 -3.57 -2.92
CA HIS A 89 4.71 -2.17 -3.28
C HIS A 89 3.38 -1.70 -2.68
N ARG A 90 2.32 -2.52 -2.75
CA ARG A 90 0.99 -2.20 -2.18
C ARG A 90 1.07 -2.01 -0.67
N ARG A 91 1.78 -2.88 0.06
CA ARG A 91 1.95 -2.78 1.52
C ARG A 91 2.68 -1.50 1.91
N ILE A 92 3.80 -1.19 1.24
CA ILE A 92 4.55 0.04 1.50
C ILE A 92 3.70 1.27 1.16
N SER A 93 3.01 1.26 0.02
CA SER A 93 2.13 2.37 -0.38
C SER A 93 1.01 2.63 0.62
N SER A 94 0.39 1.56 1.13
CA SER A 94 -0.67 1.65 2.15
C SER A 94 -0.14 2.27 3.45
N LEU A 95 1.07 1.88 3.87
CA LEU A 95 1.74 2.45 5.04
C LEU A 95 2.00 3.95 4.83
N VAL A 96 2.64 4.32 3.72
CA VAL A 96 2.95 5.72 3.37
C VAL A 96 1.67 6.57 3.33
N TRP A 97 0.61 6.03 2.73
CA TRP A 97 -0.69 6.70 2.67
C TRP A 97 -1.31 6.89 4.05
N GLY A 98 -1.30 5.85 4.89
CA GLY A 98 -1.86 5.90 6.24
C GLY A 98 -1.19 6.94 7.15
N ILE A 99 0.10 7.23 6.92
CA ILE A 99 0.84 8.26 7.67
C ILE A 99 0.45 9.67 7.23
N GLY A 100 0.02 9.85 5.98
CA GLY A 100 -0.45 11.15 5.46
C GLY A 100 0.62 12.25 5.37
N SER A 101 1.90 11.92 5.57
CA SER A 101 3.01 12.88 5.52
C SER A 101 3.61 12.96 4.12
N ARG A 102 3.70 14.18 3.57
CA ARG A 102 4.33 14.41 2.24
C ARG A 102 5.82 14.12 2.20
N LYS A 103 6.48 14.00 3.36
CA LYS A 103 7.92 13.72 3.45
C LYS A 103 8.22 12.23 3.32
N VAL A 104 7.26 11.36 3.64
CA VAL A 104 7.42 9.91 3.59
C VAL A 104 7.09 9.44 2.17
N THR A 105 7.96 8.64 1.57
CA THR A 105 7.79 8.15 0.20
C THR A 105 8.08 6.66 0.13
N VAL A 106 7.43 5.94 -0.80
CA VAL A 106 7.68 4.50 -1.04
C VAL A 106 9.17 4.24 -1.29
N ALA A 107 9.81 5.08 -2.11
CA ALA A 107 11.23 4.98 -2.40
C ALA A 107 12.09 5.19 -1.15
N GLY A 108 11.76 6.18 -0.31
CA GLY A 108 12.47 6.42 0.95
C GLY A 108 12.42 5.22 1.90
N VAL A 109 11.23 4.62 2.06
CA VAL A 109 11.05 3.43 2.90
C VAL A 109 11.85 2.24 2.36
N ALA A 110 11.75 1.97 1.05
CA ALA A 110 12.48 0.88 0.43
C ALA A 110 14.00 1.04 0.58
N ASN A 111 14.52 2.24 0.31
CA ASN A 111 15.95 2.54 0.45
C ASN A 111 16.43 2.39 1.89
N ARG A 112 15.63 2.81 2.88
CA ARG A 112 16.02 2.66 4.29
C ARG A 112 16.04 1.22 4.76
N ILE A 113 15.07 0.40 4.32
CA ILE A 113 15.07 -1.04 4.61
C ILE A 113 16.31 -1.69 3.99
N LEU A 114 16.65 -1.36 2.74
CA LEU A 114 17.86 -1.87 2.08
C LEU A 114 19.14 -1.41 2.78
N ALA A 115 19.23 -0.13 3.16
CA ALA A 115 20.38 0.39 3.90
C ALA A 115 20.58 -0.36 5.23
N LEU A 116 19.50 -0.52 6.02
CA LEU A 116 19.56 -1.26 7.28
C LEU A 116 19.96 -2.72 7.09
N PHE A 117 19.48 -3.36 6.02
CA PHE A 117 19.91 -4.72 5.69
C PHE A 117 21.42 -4.80 5.45
N PHE A 118 21.99 -3.87 4.67
CA PHE A 118 23.43 -3.86 4.43
C PHE A 118 24.24 -3.46 5.67
N GLU A 119 23.78 -2.47 6.44
CA GLU A 119 24.42 -2.07 7.70
C GLU A 119 24.49 -3.23 8.70
N GLN A 120 23.43 -4.04 8.81
CA GLN A 120 23.38 -5.18 9.73
C GLN A 120 24.17 -6.40 9.25
N ASN A 121 24.39 -6.54 7.94
CA ASN A 121 24.96 -7.75 7.33
C ASN A 121 26.27 -7.46 6.56
N GLU A 122 26.93 -6.34 6.84
CA GLU A 122 28.08 -5.85 6.07
C GLU A 122 29.17 -6.91 5.90
N GLU A 123 29.60 -7.54 6.99
CA GLU A 123 30.65 -8.57 6.98
C GLU A 123 30.25 -9.79 6.14
N MET A 124 29.00 -10.23 6.28
CA MET A 124 28.50 -11.40 5.57
C MET A 124 28.36 -11.13 4.07
N VAL A 125 27.85 -9.95 3.71
CA VAL A 125 27.77 -9.51 2.31
C VAL A 125 29.17 -9.43 1.71
N HIS A 126 30.13 -8.83 2.43
CA HIS A 126 31.51 -8.74 1.98
C HIS A 126 32.13 -10.11 1.74
N TYR A 127 31.94 -11.05 2.67
CA TYR A 127 32.43 -12.43 2.54
C TYR A 127 31.83 -13.15 1.33
N ILE A 128 30.53 -13.02 1.09
CA ILE A 128 29.84 -13.63 -0.07
C ILE A 128 30.41 -13.06 -1.37
N ILE A 129 30.55 -11.74 -1.46
CA ILE A 129 31.12 -11.07 -2.63
C ILE A 129 32.54 -11.57 -2.88
N GLU A 130 33.38 -11.62 -1.84
CA GLU A 130 34.77 -12.07 -1.97
C GLU A 130 34.87 -13.52 -2.43
N LYS A 131 34.07 -14.42 -1.85
CA LYS A 131 34.01 -15.84 -2.22
C LYS A 131 33.65 -16.01 -3.70
N HIS A 132 32.63 -15.30 -4.18
CA HIS A 132 32.22 -15.39 -5.57
C HIS A 132 33.25 -14.72 -6.51
N CYS A 133 33.80 -13.57 -6.16
CA CYS A 133 34.87 -12.92 -6.94
C CYS A 133 36.12 -13.78 -7.09
N LYS A 134 36.54 -14.48 -6.02
CA LYS A 134 37.65 -15.44 -6.09
C LYS A 134 37.35 -16.61 -7.01
N SER A 135 36.12 -17.12 -7.02
CA SER A 135 35.72 -18.22 -7.91
C SER A 135 35.76 -17.86 -9.40
N PHE A 136 35.66 -16.57 -9.76
CA PHE A 136 35.78 -16.10 -11.15
C PHE A 136 37.22 -15.88 -11.61
N LYS A 137 38.19 -15.72 -10.70
CA LYS A 137 39.61 -15.54 -11.05
C LYS A 137 40.36 -16.85 -11.29
N THR A 138 39.79 -17.98 -10.88
CA THR A 138 40.43 -19.31 -10.96
C THR A 138 39.90 -20.16 -12.12
N LYS A 139 39.18 -19.56 -13.08
CA LYS A 139 38.59 -20.25 -14.22
C LYS A 139 39.17 -19.76 -15.54
#